data_AF-A0A8H4JTK3-F1
#
_entry.id   AF-A0A8H4JTK3-F1
#
_cell.length_a   1.000
_cell.length_b   1.000
_cell.length_c   1.000
_cell.angle_alpha   90.00
_cell.angle_beta   90.00
_cell.angle_gamma   90.00
#
_symmetry.space_group_name_H-M   'P 1'
#
loop_
_entity.id
_entity.type
_entity.pdbx_description
1 polymer ?
#
loop_
_entity_poly.entity_id
_entity_poly.type
_entity_poly.pdbx_seq_one_letter_code
_entity_poly.pdbx_strand_id
1 'polypeptide(L)'
;MAEQVPTESTTAVQPTTPTQTTIPTLGPKPKPIFPVADPPTEWSTYYVEKKIQWLDTHGIESDSTVNLGDCYRCGVKLTQMFCVVVKPIFDISAQVNAHYPHSQLQKDVETFITALNRGVIELSYIISQNVDDLLENGQFQDEAQAITPVPIPELPTVSDDVSPAPIESDKPFDTPFCILVDVLDILVDKWPWLSDLRPGKQFSWEHLIQEVIITGQGFFTEYGVFERGNETSDDEDDNT
;
A
#
# COMPACT_ATOMS: atom_id res chain seq x y z
N MET A 1 71.84 57.02 -18.74
CA MET A 1 72.25 55.88 -19.58
C MET A 1 73.33 55.14 -18.81
N ALA A 2 73.24 53.86 -18.45
CA ALA A 2 72.34 52.80 -18.86
C ALA A 2 72.04 51.87 -17.66
N GLU A 3 70.83 51.31 -17.66
CA GLU A 3 70.32 50.32 -16.71
C GLU A 3 71.13 49.02 -16.77
N GLN A 4 71.43 48.46 -15.60
CA GLN A 4 71.95 47.10 -15.44
C GLN A 4 70.77 46.13 -15.33
N VAL A 5 70.68 45.22 -16.30
CA VAL A 5 69.80 44.04 -16.28
C VAL A 5 70.58 42.90 -15.63
N PRO A 6 70.11 42.29 -14.51
CA PRO A 6 70.68 41.06 -13.99
C PRO A 6 70.04 39.83 -14.65
N THR A 7 70.91 38.91 -15.03
CA THR A 7 70.66 37.60 -15.64
C THR A 7 69.66 36.74 -14.84
N GLU A 8 68.71 36.17 -15.57
CA GLU A 8 67.67 35.25 -15.09
C GLU A 8 68.25 33.99 -14.42
N SER A 9 67.77 33.70 -13.21
CA SER A 9 67.92 32.39 -12.57
C SER A 9 66.68 31.54 -12.87
N THR A 10 66.92 30.37 -13.45
CA THR A 10 65.89 29.39 -13.81
C THR A 10 65.30 28.77 -12.54
N THR A 11 64.06 29.12 -12.20
CA THR A 11 63.31 28.46 -11.12
C THR A 11 62.44 27.37 -11.71
N ALA A 12 62.59 26.16 -11.16
CA ALA A 12 61.88 24.95 -11.55
C ALA A 12 60.34 25.11 -11.42
N VAL A 13 59.62 24.59 -12.43
CA VAL A 13 58.16 24.50 -12.45
C VAL A 13 57.71 23.50 -11.39
N GLN A 14 57.01 23.97 -10.35
CA GLN A 14 56.29 23.11 -9.42
C GLN A 14 55.00 22.56 -10.08
N PRO A 15 54.64 21.29 -9.86
CA PRO A 15 53.35 20.77 -10.28
C PRO A 15 52.24 21.40 -9.43
N THR A 16 51.22 21.96 -10.08
CA THR A 16 50.00 22.43 -9.42
C THR A 16 49.19 21.23 -8.91
N THR A 17 48.95 21.19 -7.59
CA THR A 17 48.00 20.29 -6.95
C THR A 17 46.61 20.49 -7.58
N PRO A 18 45.89 19.44 -7.98
CA PRO A 18 44.54 19.61 -8.50
C PRO A 18 43.63 20.10 -7.38
N THR A 19 42.99 21.25 -7.59
CA THR A 19 41.90 21.73 -6.76
C THR A 19 40.79 20.67 -6.79
N GLN A 20 40.62 19.94 -5.69
CA GLN A 20 39.42 19.15 -5.46
C GLN A 20 38.24 20.13 -5.37
N THR A 21 37.46 20.21 -6.43
CA THR A 21 36.10 20.72 -6.35
C THR A 21 35.31 19.72 -5.52
N THR A 22 35.19 19.98 -4.22
CA THR A 22 34.19 19.31 -3.38
C THR A 22 32.83 19.73 -3.89
N ILE A 23 32.21 18.90 -4.72
CA ILE A 23 30.77 18.96 -4.94
C ILE A 23 30.16 18.74 -3.55
N PRO A 24 29.40 19.69 -2.98
CA PRO A 24 28.69 19.43 -1.74
C PRO A 24 27.76 18.26 -2.02
N THR A 25 28.07 17.11 -1.43
CA THR A 25 27.12 16.02 -1.32
C THR A 25 25.96 16.61 -0.55
N LEU A 26 24.88 16.96 -1.27
CA LEU A 26 23.59 17.24 -0.66
C LEU A 26 23.27 16.00 0.17
N GLY A 27 23.48 16.11 1.49
CA GLY A 27 22.93 15.14 2.42
C GLY A 27 21.43 14.97 2.16
N PRO A 28 20.83 13.87 2.61
CA PRO A 28 19.39 13.67 2.46
C PRO A 28 18.67 14.95 2.90
N LYS A 29 17.86 15.49 1.99
CA LYS A 29 17.07 16.70 2.22
C LYS A 29 16.28 16.49 3.52
N PRO A 30 16.29 17.44 4.48
CA PRO A 30 15.51 17.29 5.71
C PRO A 30 14.07 16.95 5.34
N LYS A 31 13.48 15.95 6.01
CA LYS A 31 12.06 15.64 5.82
C LYS A 31 11.24 16.91 6.11
N PRO A 32 10.18 17.21 5.32
CA PRO A 32 9.25 18.27 5.66
C PRO A 32 8.75 18.08 7.10
N ILE A 33 8.60 19.18 7.83
CA ILE A 33 8.00 19.20 9.16
C ILE A 33 6.68 19.94 9.03
N PHE A 34 5.62 19.33 9.51
CA PHE A 34 4.28 19.90 9.52
C PHE A 34 3.95 20.41 10.93
N PRO A 35 3.24 21.54 11.05
CA PRO A 35 2.75 22.01 12.35
C PRO A 35 1.82 20.98 12.98
N VAL A 36 1.94 20.82 14.30
CA VAL A 36 1.04 20.01 15.13
C VAL A 36 0.15 20.97 15.90
N ALA A 37 -1.17 20.83 15.75
CA ALA A 37 -2.15 21.66 16.43
C ALA A 37 -3.48 20.92 16.56
N ASP A 38 -4.25 21.24 17.58
CA ASP A 38 -5.64 20.78 17.70
C ASP A 38 -6.50 21.30 16.52
N PRO A 39 -7.52 20.54 16.10
CA PRO A 39 -8.48 21.02 15.10
C PRO A 39 -9.22 22.28 15.59
N PRO A 40 -9.67 23.16 14.67
CA PRO A 40 -10.48 24.33 15.04
C PRO A 40 -11.73 23.98 15.85
N THR A 41 -12.13 24.85 16.78
CA THR A 41 -13.30 24.64 17.65
C THR A 41 -14.59 24.30 16.89
N GLU A 42 -14.76 24.86 15.70
CA GLU A 42 -15.90 24.62 14.82
C GLU A 42 -15.73 23.45 13.83
N TRP A 43 -14.75 22.55 14.03
CA TRP A 43 -14.41 21.44 13.13
C TRP A 43 -15.60 20.61 12.66
N SER A 44 -16.53 20.30 13.56
CA SER A 44 -17.74 19.53 13.25
C SER A 44 -18.65 20.19 12.22
N THR A 45 -18.50 21.51 12.01
CA THR A 45 -19.26 22.29 11.02
C THR A 45 -18.55 22.41 9.68
N TYR A 46 -17.30 21.97 9.58
CA TYR A 46 -16.54 22.03 8.32
C TYR A 46 -17.04 20.97 7.36
N TYR A 47 -17.20 21.36 6.09
CA TYR A 47 -17.37 20.42 4.99
C TYR A 47 -16.08 19.64 4.75
N VAL A 48 -16.19 18.46 4.14
CA VAL A 48 -15.10 17.49 3.97
C VAL A 48 -13.87 18.11 3.32
N GLU A 49 -14.04 18.87 2.23
CA GLU A 49 -12.92 19.50 1.53
C GLU A 49 -12.18 20.51 2.40
N LYS A 50 -12.86 21.23 3.30
CA LYS A 50 -12.22 22.14 4.25
C LYS A 50 -11.44 21.39 5.32
N LYS A 51 -11.95 20.23 5.75
CA LYS A 51 -11.24 19.34 6.68
C LYS A 51 -9.96 18.81 6.03
N ILE A 52 -10.04 18.32 4.79
CA ILE A 52 -8.88 17.83 4.03
C ILE A 52 -7.84 18.94 3.84
N GLN A 53 -8.25 20.16 3.46
CA GLN A 53 -7.34 21.29 3.32
C GLN A 53 -6.59 21.60 4.63
N TRP A 54 -7.25 21.44 5.78
CA TRP A 54 -6.59 21.61 7.06
C TRP A 54 -5.60 20.47 7.35
N LEU A 55 -6.02 19.21 7.15
CA LEU A 55 -5.17 18.01 7.33
C LEU A 55 -3.91 18.06 6.45
N ASP A 56 -4.02 18.60 5.23
CA ASP A 56 -2.90 18.77 4.29
C ASP A 56 -1.78 19.68 4.81
N THR A 57 -2.09 20.50 5.81
CA THR A 57 -1.12 21.44 6.39
C THR A 57 -0.61 21.01 7.76
N HIS A 58 -1.09 19.90 8.33
CA HIS A 58 -0.76 19.50 9.70
C HIS A 58 -0.12 18.12 9.79
N GLY A 59 0.66 17.93 10.85
CA GLY A 59 1.35 16.68 11.16
C GLY A 59 0.73 15.95 12.34
N ILE A 60 1.14 14.70 12.51
CA ILE A 60 0.79 13.88 13.67
C ILE A 60 1.55 14.37 14.92
N GLU A 61 0.94 14.32 16.10
CA GLU A 61 1.57 14.78 17.34
C GLU A 61 2.80 13.93 17.71
N SER A 62 2.67 12.60 17.59
CA SER A 62 3.78 11.66 17.79
C SER A 62 4.91 11.74 16.74
N ASP A 63 4.62 12.18 15.50
CA ASP A 63 5.62 12.37 14.44
C ASP A 63 5.24 13.50 13.48
N SER A 64 5.75 14.71 13.75
CA SER A 64 5.56 15.91 12.91
C SER A 64 6.12 15.81 11.47
N THR A 65 6.84 14.74 11.11
CA THR A 65 7.29 14.49 9.73
C THR A 65 6.25 13.76 8.88
N VAL A 66 5.18 13.26 9.50
CA VAL A 66 4.06 12.57 8.84
C VAL A 66 2.89 13.53 8.68
N ASN A 67 2.40 13.69 7.44
CA ASN A 67 1.29 14.57 7.10
C ASN A 67 -0.07 13.88 7.30
N LEU A 68 -1.00 14.52 8.00
CA LEU A 68 -2.34 13.97 8.26
C LEU A 68 -3.17 13.82 6.97
N GLY A 69 -3.06 14.77 6.05
CA GLY A 69 -3.76 14.73 4.77
C GLY A 69 -3.31 13.58 3.87
N ASP A 70 -2.02 13.28 3.87
CA ASP A 70 -1.49 12.13 3.15
C ASP A 70 -1.90 10.82 3.80
N CYS A 71 -1.95 10.74 5.14
CA CYS A 71 -2.50 9.59 5.84
C CYS A 71 -3.96 9.34 5.46
N TYR A 72 -4.79 10.40 5.42
CA TYR A 72 -6.18 10.34 4.99
C TYR A 72 -6.30 9.81 3.55
N ARG A 73 -5.60 10.42 2.59
CA ARG A 73 -5.64 10.01 1.17
C ARG A 73 -5.16 8.57 0.98
N CYS A 74 -4.08 8.19 1.67
CA CYS A 74 -3.54 6.84 1.61
C CYS A 74 -4.55 5.83 2.17
N GLY A 75 -5.15 6.11 3.33
CA GLY A 75 -6.16 5.26 3.93
C GLY A 75 -7.39 5.07 3.04
N VAL A 76 -7.94 6.15 2.48
CA VAL A 76 -9.07 6.09 1.53
C VAL A 76 -8.74 5.19 0.34
N LYS A 77 -7.58 5.39 -0.28
CA LYS A 77 -7.15 4.61 -1.45
C LYS A 77 -7.00 3.12 -1.14
N LEU A 78 -6.42 2.77 0.01
CA LEU A 78 -6.29 1.38 0.45
C LEU A 78 -7.64 0.71 0.67
N THR A 79 -8.55 1.39 1.39
CA THR A 79 -9.90 0.87 1.64
C THR A 79 -10.63 0.59 0.33
N GLN A 80 -10.51 1.50 -0.65
CA GLN A 80 -11.07 1.29 -1.99
C GLN A 80 -10.45 0.09 -2.70
N MET A 81 -9.11 -0.03 -2.70
CA MET A 81 -8.42 -1.17 -3.32
C MET A 81 -8.84 -2.50 -2.72
N PHE A 82 -8.82 -2.60 -1.39
CA PHE A 82 -9.25 -3.81 -0.70
C PHE A 82 -10.70 -4.14 -1.05
N CYS A 83 -11.61 -3.17 -1.06
CA CYS A 83 -13.00 -3.41 -1.47
C CYS A 83 -13.10 -3.95 -2.92
N VAL A 84 -12.34 -3.39 -3.86
CA VAL A 84 -12.37 -3.78 -5.28
C VAL A 84 -11.86 -5.21 -5.48
N VAL A 85 -10.81 -5.64 -4.78
CA VAL A 85 -10.24 -6.99 -4.95
C VAL A 85 -10.92 -8.06 -4.09
N VAL A 86 -11.37 -7.70 -2.89
CA VAL A 86 -11.98 -8.66 -1.94
C VAL A 86 -13.38 -9.07 -2.38
N LYS A 87 -14.15 -8.17 -3.00
CA LYS A 87 -15.51 -8.48 -3.47
C LYS A 87 -15.52 -9.66 -4.49
N PRO A 88 -14.73 -9.64 -5.57
CA PRO A 88 -14.60 -10.79 -6.47
C PRO A 88 -14.21 -12.09 -5.76
N ILE A 89 -13.34 -12.02 -4.75
CA ILE A 89 -12.93 -13.21 -3.97
C ILE A 89 -14.14 -13.82 -3.23
N PHE A 90 -15.00 -13.00 -2.63
CA PHE A 90 -16.23 -13.48 -2.01
C PHE A 90 -17.23 -14.02 -3.03
N ASP A 91 -17.32 -13.44 -4.22
CA ASP A 91 -18.18 -13.95 -5.29
C ASP A 91 -17.72 -15.34 -5.76
N ILE A 92 -16.41 -15.58 -5.86
CA ILE A 92 -15.84 -16.91 -6.14
C ILE A 92 -16.17 -17.88 -5.00
N SER A 93 -16.02 -17.45 -3.75
CA SER A 93 -16.37 -18.29 -2.58
C SER A 93 -17.84 -18.70 -2.59
N ALA A 94 -18.75 -17.78 -2.92
CA ALA A 94 -20.17 -18.06 -3.03
C ALA A 94 -20.45 -19.10 -4.13
N GLN A 95 -19.79 -18.99 -5.29
CA GLN A 95 -19.90 -19.96 -6.37
C GLN A 95 -19.37 -21.34 -5.96
N VAL A 96 -18.19 -21.42 -5.34
CA VAL A 96 -17.62 -22.69 -4.86
C VAL A 96 -18.57 -23.37 -3.87
N ASN A 97 -19.13 -22.62 -2.93
CA ASN A 97 -20.08 -23.14 -1.95
C ASN A 97 -21.38 -23.64 -2.57
N ALA A 98 -21.84 -23.02 -3.67
CA ALA A 98 -23.07 -23.42 -4.36
C ALA A 98 -22.88 -24.65 -5.25
N HIS A 99 -21.74 -24.74 -5.96
CA HIS A 99 -21.53 -25.75 -7.00
C HIS A 99 -20.73 -26.98 -6.51
N TYR A 100 -19.89 -26.82 -5.49
CA TYR A 100 -19.01 -27.89 -5.00
C TYR A 100 -19.16 -28.14 -3.49
N PRO A 101 -20.38 -28.33 -2.96
CA PRO A 101 -20.58 -28.55 -1.53
C PRO A 101 -19.88 -29.82 -1.05
N HIS A 102 -19.31 -29.77 0.15
CA HIS A 102 -18.59 -30.85 0.82
C HIS A 102 -17.31 -31.34 0.11
N SER A 103 -16.83 -30.61 -0.90
CA SER A 103 -15.58 -30.90 -1.60
C SER A 103 -14.35 -30.46 -0.80
N GLN A 104 -13.17 -30.91 -1.21
CA GLN A 104 -11.91 -30.38 -0.67
C GLN A 104 -11.75 -28.89 -1.03
N LEU A 105 -12.12 -28.52 -2.26
CA LEU A 105 -12.14 -27.14 -2.74
C LEU A 105 -12.98 -26.21 -1.85
N GLN A 106 -14.12 -26.67 -1.35
CA GLN A 106 -14.94 -25.92 -0.40
C GLN A 106 -14.18 -25.65 0.92
N LYS A 107 -13.51 -26.66 1.47
CA LYS A 107 -12.73 -26.51 2.70
C LYS A 107 -11.54 -25.58 2.50
N ASP A 108 -10.92 -25.63 1.32
CA ASP A 108 -9.80 -24.77 0.98
C ASP A 108 -10.25 -23.31 0.87
N VAL A 109 -11.40 -23.03 0.25
CA VAL A 109 -11.96 -21.67 0.21
C VAL A 109 -12.40 -21.18 1.59
N GLU A 110 -12.98 -22.03 2.44
CA GLU A 110 -13.31 -21.67 3.84
C GLU A 110 -12.06 -21.30 4.65
N THR A 111 -10.97 -22.05 4.44
CA THR A 111 -9.67 -21.79 5.06
C THR A 111 -9.10 -20.45 4.58
N PHE A 112 -9.12 -20.21 3.26
CA PHE A 112 -8.64 -18.96 2.68
C PHE A 112 -9.48 -17.75 3.15
N ILE A 113 -10.81 -17.83 3.14
CA ILE A 113 -11.69 -16.76 3.63
C ILE A 113 -11.44 -16.48 5.12
N THR A 114 -11.16 -17.51 5.92
CA THR A 114 -10.80 -17.33 7.33
C THR A 114 -9.50 -16.56 7.50
N ALA A 115 -8.46 -16.91 6.73
CA ALA A 115 -7.20 -16.16 6.72
C ALA A 115 -7.42 -14.71 6.25
N LEU A 116 -8.14 -14.52 5.13
CA LEU A 116 -8.44 -13.22 4.55
C LEU A 116 -9.13 -12.29 5.55
N ASN A 117 -10.12 -12.82 6.30
CA ASN A 117 -10.83 -12.08 7.34
C ASN A 117 -9.90 -11.62 8.47
N ARG A 118 -9.03 -12.52 8.95
CA ARG A 118 -8.13 -12.24 10.09
C ARG A 118 -6.95 -11.34 9.74
N GLY A 119 -6.49 -11.37 8.49
CA GLY A 119 -5.39 -10.54 8.01
C GLY A 119 -5.90 -9.27 7.35
N VAL A 120 -6.39 -9.40 6.12
CA VAL A 120 -6.66 -8.25 5.23
C VAL A 120 -7.90 -7.47 5.65
N ILE A 121 -9.01 -8.15 5.98
CA ILE A 121 -10.27 -7.44 6.29
C ILE A 121 -10.17 -6.71 7.63
N GLU A 122 -9.60 -7.35 8.66
CA GLU A 122 -9.39 -6.70 9.95
C GLU A 122 -8.42 -5.50 9.82
N LEU A 123 -7.37 -5.61 9.00
CA LEU A 123 -6.48 -4.48 8.69
C LEU A 123 -7.21 -3.35 7.97
N SER A 124 -7.98 -3.68 6.92
CA SER A 124 -8.79 -2.72 6.16
C SER A 124 -9.78 -1.97 7.06
N TYR A 125 -10.41 -2.68 8.00
CA TYR A 125 -11.31 -2.08 8.97
C TYR A 125 -10.63 -1.02 9.84
N ILE A 126 -9.44 -1.31 10.37
CA ILE A 126 -8.73 -0.35 11.22
C ILE A 126 -8.27 0.86 10.41
N ILE A 127 -7.80 0.65 9.17
CA ILE A 127 -7.46 1.76 8.27
C ILE A 127 -8.68 2.65 8.02
N SER A 128 -9.86 2.06 7.79
CA SER A 128 -11.10 2.81 7.62
C SER A 128 -11.47 3.61 8.87
N GLN A 129 -11.36 3.01 10.06
CA GLN A 129 -11.61 3.74 11.32
C GLN A 129 -10.68 4.93 11.48
N ASN A 130 -9.40 4.77 11.16
CA ASN A 130 -8.43 5.85 11.20
C ASN A 130 -8.77 6.98 10.22
N VAL A 131 -9.27 6.65 9.03
CA VAL A 131 -9.75 7.64 8.05
C VAL A 131 -10.97 8.40 8.60
N ASP A 132 -11.91 7.69 9.22
CA ASP A 132 -13.11 8.27 9.82
C ASP A 132 -12.73 9.18 11.01
N ASP A 133 -11.83 8.74 11.89
CA ASP A 133 -11.31 9.53 13.01
C ASP A 133 -10.65 10.83 12.55
N LEU A 134 -9.84 10.78 11.50
CA LEU A 134 -9.23 11.97 10.91
C LEU A 134 -10.28 12.96 10.39
N LEU A 135 -11.37 12.47 9.78
CA LEU A 135 -12.45 13.32 9.31
C LEU A 135 -13.32 13.84 10.47
N GLU A 136 -13.61 13.03 11.47
CA GLU A 136 -14.50 13.40 12.56
C GLU A 136 -13.82 14.30 13.57
N ASN A 137 -12.55 14.03 13.88
CA ASN A 137 -11.81 14.61 15.00
C ASN A 137 -10.57 15.41 14.57
N GLY A 138 -10.15 15.34 13.30
CA GLY A 138 -8.92 16.01 12.83
C GLY A 138 -7.62 15.35 13.30
N GLN A 139 -7.71 14.28 14.08
CA GLN A 139 -6.61 13.53 14.68
C GLN A 139 -7.03 12.09 14.94
N PHE A 140 -6.06 11.21 15.22
CA PHE A 140 -6.34 9.83 15.63
C PHE A 140 -6.89 9.78 17.06
N GLN A 141 -7.82 8.86 17.33
CA GLN A 141 -8.43 8.73 18.66
C GLN A 141 -7.46 8.18 19.72
N ASP A 142 -6.57 7.27 19.31
CA ASP A 142 -5.48 6.75 20.13
C ASP A 142 -4.18 6.77 19.31
N GLU A 143 -3.28 7.69 19.65
CA GLU A 143 -2.01 7.84 18.94
C GLU A 143 -1.11 6.61 19.05
N ALA A 144 -1.23 5.82 20.12
CA ALA A 144 -0.49 4.56 20.25
C ALA A 144 -1.03 3.47 19.32
N GLN A 145 -2.26 3.66 18.80
CA GLN A 145 -2.88 2.83 17.78
C GLN A 145 -2.96 3.54 16.43
N ALA A 146 -2.35 4.73 16.30
CA ALA A 146 -2.25 5.43 15.03
C ALA A 146 -1.41 4.58 14.09
N ILE A 147 -2.09 3.74 13.31
CA ILE A 147 -1.57 3.17 12.09
C ILE A 147 -1.29 4.36 11.19
N THR A 148 -0.03 4.77 11.14
CA THR A 148 0.44 5.87 10.33
C THR A 148 0.74 5.34 8.93
N PRO A 149 -0.19 5.48 7.98
CA PRO A 149 0.07 5.03 6.63
C PRO A 149 1.04 6.05 6.04
N VAL A 150 2.30 5.63 5.88
CA VAL A 150 3.25 6.24 4.95
C VAL A 150 2.55 6.42 3.59
N PRO A 151 2.61 7.60 2.98
CA PRO A 151 2.01 7.82 1.66
C PRO A 151 2.61 6.84 0.65
N ILE A 152 1.77 6.16 -0.13
CA ILE A 152 2.22 5.24 -1.19
C ILE A 152 1.82 5.78 -2.59
N PRO A 153 2.69 6.59 -3.22
CA PRO A 153 2.50 7.03 -4.60
C PRO A 153 2.38 5.88 -5.61
N GLU A 154 3.01 4.74 -5.30
CA GLU A 154 3.12 3.57 -6.19
C GLU A 154 1.86 2.69 -6.21
N LEU A 155 0.91 2.93 -5.30
CA LEU A 155 -0.37 2.24 -5.36
C LEU A 155 -1.05 2.58 -6.70
N PRO A 156 -1.55 1.60 -7.47
CA PRO A 156 -2.24 1.89 -8.72
C PRO A 156 -3.39 2.86 -8.50
N THR A 157 -3.55 3.89 -9.32
CA THR A 157 -4.80 4.69 -9.30
C THR A 157 -5.92 3.78 -9.77
N VAL A 158 -6.80 3.34 -8.86
CA VAL A 158 -8.15 2.94 -9.27
C VAL A 158 -8.75 4.21 -9.83
N SER A 159 -8.96 4.27 -11.14
CA SER A 159 -9.47 5.47 -11.81
C SER A 159 -10.79 5.92 -11.15
N ASP A 160 -10.80 7.10 -10.52
CA ASP A 160 -11.96 7.65 -9.81
C ASP A 160 -13.18 7.89 -10.73
N ASP A 161 -13.00 7.94 -12.05
CA ASP A 161 -14.07 8.29 -13.01
C ASP A 161 -14.86 7.10 -13.56
N VAL A 162 -14.51 5.87 -13.18
CA VAL A 162 -15.25 4.69 -13.59
C VAL A 162 -15.16 3.72 -12.42
N SER A 163 -16.28 3.44 -11.74
CA SER A 163 -16.41 2.21 -10.95
C SER A 163 -15.71 1.12 -11.74
N PRO A 164 -14.60 0.52 -11.26
CA PRO A 164 -13.77 -0.31 -12.11
C PRO A 164 -14.69 -1.31 -12.79
N ALA A 165 -14.77 -1.21 -14.12
CA ALA A 165 -15.52 -2.18 -14.88
C ALA A 165 -14.97 -3.54 -14.44
N PRO A 166 -15.84 -4.56 -14.28
CA PRO A 166 -15.37 -5.92 -14.04
C PRO A 166 -14.21 -6.19 -14.99
N ILE A 167 -13.11 -6.71 -14.48
CA ILE A 167 -11.92 -6.97 -15.29
C ILE A 167 -12.35 -7.89 -16.44
N GLU A 168 -12.53 -7.34 -17.64
CA GLU A 168 -12.75 -8.09 -18.87
C GLU A 168 -11.40 -8.71 -19.25
N SER A 169 -11.04 -9.78 -18.54
CA SER A 169 -9.94 -10.65 -18.92
C SER A 169 -10.51 -12.00 -19.31
N ASP A 170 -10.10 -12.46 -20.50
CA ASP A 170 -10.29 -13.84 -20.96
C ASP A 170 -9.55 -14.88 -20.07
N LYS A 171 -8.92 -14.44 -18.97
CA LYS A 171 -8.47 -15.26 -17.84
C LYS A 171 -9.01 -14.67 -16.53
N PRO A 172 -10.18 -15.11 -16.04
CA PRO A 172 -10.93 -14.37 -15.03
C PRO A 172 -10.36 -14.39 -13.60
N PHE A 173 -9.43 -15.31 -13.27
CA PHE A 173 -9.31 -15.77 -11.87
C PHE A 173 -7.97 -15.49 -11.16
N ASP A 174 -6.85 -15.31 -11.87
CA ASP A 174 -5.57 -14.94 -11.24
C ASP A 174 -5.54 -13.45 -10.89
N THR A 175 -6.29 -12.62 -11.62
CA THR A 175 -6.10 -11.17 -11.59
C THR A 175 -6.47 -10.53 -10.23
N PRO A 176 -7.61 -10.83 -9.57
CA PRO A 176 -7.93 -10.21 -8.29
C PRO A 176 -6.98 -10.61 -7.16
N PHE A 177 -6.59 -11.88 -7.12
CA PHE A 177 -5.67 -12.38 -6.09
C PHE A 177 -4.24 -11.89 -6.33
N CYS A 178 -3.74 -11.88 -7.56
CA CYS A 178 -2.44 -11.28 -7.87
C CYS A 178 -2.38 -9.80 -7.51
N ILE A 179 -3.43 -9.02 -7.82
CA ILE A 179 -3.51 -7.60 -7.41
C ILE A 179 -3.50 -7.49 -5.88
N LEU A 180 -4.25 -8.35 -5.18
CA LEU A 180 -4.23 -8.36 -3.71
C LEU A 180 -2.80 -8.64 -3.18
N VAL A 181 -2.11 -9.65 -3.72
CA VAL A 181 -0.73 -9.98 -3.33
C VAL A 181 0.20 -8.79 -3.58
N ASP A 182 0.16 -8.18 -4.77
CA ASP A 182 1.00 -7.03 -5.12
C ASP A 182 0.77 -5.85 -4.16
N VAL A 183 -0.49 -5.55 -3.83
CA VAL A 183 -0.82 -4.52 -2.84
C VAL A 183 -0.20 -4.89 -1.50
N LEU A 184 -0.45 -6.10 -0.98
CA LEU A 184 0.03 -6.55 0.32
C LEU A 184 1.55 -6.55 0.42
N ASP A 185 2.27 -6.93 -0.62
CA ASP A 185 3.72 -6.90 -0.68
C ASP A 185 4.26 -5.47 -0.59
N ILE A 186 3.64 -4.53 -1.33
CA ILE A 186 3.96 -3.11 -1.22
C ILE A 186 3.70 -2.60 0.20
N LEU A 187 2.60 -3.04 0.84
CA LEU A 187 2.28 -2.62 2.21
C LEU A 187 3.35 -3.06 3.20
N VAL A 188 3.74 -4.35 3.15
CA VAL A 188 4.75 -4.92 4.04
C VAL A 188 6.11 -4.23 3.83
N ASP A 189 6.49 -3.92 2.59
CA ASP A 189 7.72 -3.17 2.31
C ASP A 189 7.69 -1.73 2.84
N LYS A 190 6.54 -1.04 2.73
CA LYS A 190 6.41 0.39 3.07
C LYS A 190 6.01 0.66 4.52
N TRP A 191 5.45 -0.31 5.23
CA TRP A 191 4.99 -0.16 6.61
C TRP A 191 5.69 -1.12 7.58
N PRO A 192 6.88 -0.74 8.09
CA PRO A 192 7.64 -1.56 9.02
C PRO A 192 6.86 -1.95 10.29
N TRP A 193 5.90 -1.12 10.72
CA TRP A 193 5.07 -1.41 11.89
C TRP A 193 4.15 -2.62 11.69
N LEU A 194 3.91 -3.07 10.44
CA LEU A 194 3.15 -4.30 10.18
C LEU A 194 3.86 -5.54 10.72
N SER A 195 5.19 -5.48 10.89
CA SER A 195 5.99 -6.52 11.50
C SER A 195 5.88 -6.55 13.03
N ASP A 196 5.42 -5.47 13.65
CA ASP A 196 5.23 -5.40 15.10
C ASP A 196 4.05 -6.26 15.55
N LEU A 197 4.14 -6.77 16.78
CA LEU A 197 3.04 -7.53 17.37
C LEU A 197 1.85 -6.61 17.60
N ARG A 198 0.65 -7.05 17.17
CA ARG A 198 -0.57 -6.30 17.43
C ARG A 198 -0.85 -6.25 18.94
N PRO A 199 -1.33 -5.12 19.48
CA PRO A 199 -1.67 -5.00 20.89
C PRO A 199 -2.59 -6.15 21.36
N GLY A 200 -2.15 -6.88 22.38
CA GLY A 200 -2.93 -7.99 22.96
C GLY A 200 -3.08 -9.24 22.07
N LYS A 201 -2.33 -9.36 20.97
CA LYS A 201 -2.34 -10.53 20.07
C LYS A 201 -0.94 -11.14 19.96
N GLN A 202 -0.89 -12.40 19.51
CA GLN A 202 0.37 -13.15 19.37
C GLN A 202 1.02 -13.02 17.98
N PHE A 203 0.31 -12.43 17.02
CA PHE A 203 0.72 -12.36 15.63
C PHE A 203 0.74 -10.92 15.14
N SER A 204 1.76 -10.59 14.34
CA SER A 204 1.86 -9.33 13.60
C SER A 204 0.91 -9.32 12.39
N TRP A 205 0.71 -8.16 11.78
CA TRP A 205 -0.04 -8.07 10.54
C TRP A 205 0.68 -8.75 9.39
N GLU A 206 2.00 -8.56 9.29
CA GLU A 206 2.85 -9.21 8.29
C GLU A 206 2.66 -10.74 8.33
N HIS A 207 2.66 -11.35 9.51
CA HIS A 207 2.45 -12.79 9.64
C HIS A 207 1.10 -13.23 9.07
N LEU A 208 0.02 -12.51 9.42
CA LEU A 208 -1.32 -12.84 8.94
C LEU A 208 -1.48 -12.57 7.44
N ILE A 209 -0.82 -11.54 6.91
CA ILE A 209 -0.75 -11.27 5.47
C ILE A 209 -0.06 -12.43 4.76
N GLN A 210 1.05 -12.93 5.27
CA GLN A 210 1.73 -14.11 4.71
C GLN A 210 0.86 -15.36 4.76
N GLU A 211 0.09 -15.57 5.84
CA GLU A 211 -0.90 -16.66 5.89
C GLU A 211 -1.96 -16.53 4.79
N VAL A 212 -2.47 -15.31 4.52
CA VAL A 212 -3.41 -15.03 3.42
C VAL A 212 -2.79 -15.36 2.06
N ILE A 213 -1.54 -14.94 1.82
CA ILE A 213 -0.84 -15.19 0.56
C ILE A 213 -0.65 -16.70 0.35
N ILE A 214 -0.13 -17.42 1.34
CA ILE A 214 0.15 -18.86 1.23
C ILE A 214 -1.13 -19.67 1.04
N THR A 215 -2.17 -19.39 1.84
CA THR A 215 -3.45 -20.11 1.75
C THR A 215 -4.20 -19.78 0.46
N GLY A 216 -4.15 -18.53 0.01
CA GLY A 216 -4.73 -18.09 -1.25
C GLY A 216 -4.07 -18.72 -2.47
N GLN A 217 -2.73 -18.78 -2.52
CA GLN A 217 -2.00 -19.46 -3.60
C GLN A 217 -2.40 -20.93 -3.72
N GLY A 218 -2.55 -21.63 -2.59
CA GLY A 218 -3.07 -23.00 -2.56
C GLY A 218 -4.48 -23.11 -3.14
N PHE A 219 -5.41 -22.27 -2.65
CA PHE A 219 -6.80 -22.25 -3.10
C PHE A 219 -6.94 -21.94 -4.60
N PHE A 220 -6.35 -20.85 -5.10
CA PHE A 220 -6.49 -20.44 -6.49
C PHE A 220 -5.84 -21.41 -7.47
N THR A 221 -4.78 -22.12 -7.04
CA THR A 221 -4.20 -23.23 -7.81
C THR A 221 -5.21 -24.37 -7.99
N GLU A 222 -5.83 -24.82 -6.90
CA GLU A 222 -6.81 -25.92 -6.93
C GLU A 222 -8.06 -25.53 -7.72
N TYR A 223 -8.60 -24.33 -7.48
CA TYR A 223 -9.78 -23.81 -8.17
C TYR A 223 -9.58 -23.77 -9.70
N GLY A 224 -8.42 -23.29 -10.17
CA GLY A 224 -8.09 -23.26 -11.60
C GLY A 224 -7.94 -24.63 -12.26
N VAL A 225 -7.69 -25.70 -11.49
CA VAL A 225 -7.73 -27.08 -12.00
C VAL A 225 -9.16 -27.55 -12.24
N PHE A 226 -10.09 -27.24 -11.33
CA PHE A 226 -11.50 -27.63 -11.44
C PHE A 226 -12.25 -26.93 -12.59
N GLU A 227 -12.01 -25.63 -12.81
CA GLU A 227 -12.62 -24.90 -13.94
C GLU A 227 -12.20 -25.48 -15.30
N ARG A 228 -10.90 -25.76 -15.51
CA ARG A 228 -10.42 -26.40 -16.74
C ARG A 228 -10.95 -27.82 -16.94
N GLY A 229 -11.22 -28.53 -15.85
CA GLY A 229 -11.87 -29.84 -15.89
C GLY A 229 -13.33 -29.80 -16.34
N ASN A 230 -13.95 -28.61 -16.32
CA ASN A 230 -15.31 -28.37 -16.82
C ASN A 230 -15.34 -27.93 -18.30
N GLU A 231 -14.20 -27.62 -18.91
CA GLU A 231 -14.09 -27.18 -20.32
C GLU A 231 -14.06 -28.35 -21.34
N THR A 232 -14.49 -29.56 -20.98
CA THR A 232 -14.62 -30.67 -21.96
C THR A 232 -16.05 -31.20 -22.05
N SER A 233 -16.81 -30.72 -23.04
CA SER A 233 -17.11 -31.47 -24.29
C SER A 233 -18.33 -30.86 -25.00
N ASP A 234 -18.10 -29.93 -25.93
CA ASP A 234 -19.04 -29.64 -27.01
C ASP A 234 -18.19 -29.27 -28.23
N ASP A 235 -17.54 -30.27 -28.82
CA ASP A 235 -17.11 -30.20 -30.20
C ASP A 235 -17.29 -31.58 -30.85
N GLU A 236 -18.26 -31.60 -31.76
CA GLU A 236 -18.44 -32.48 -32.91
C GLU A 236 -18.88 -33.93 -32.68
N ASP A 237 -20.17 -34.09 -32.34
CA ASP A 237 -21.03 -34.98 -33.13
C ASP A 237 -21.49 -34.19 -34.36
N ASP A 238 -20.78 -34.29 -35.49
CA ASP A 238 -21.39 -34.04 -36.80
C ASP A 238 -20.89 -35.01 -37.87
N ASN A 239 -21.76 -35.99 -38.14
CA ASN A 239 -21.92 -36.77 -39.37
C ASN A 239 -20.81 -36.71 -40.43
N THR A 240 -20.08 -37.82 -40.62
CA THR A 240 -20.19 -38.67 -41.84
C THR A 240 -19.46 -40.01 -41.72
#